data_AF-A0A7J4Q2R1-F1
#
_entry.id   AF-A0A7J4Q2R1-F1
#
_cell.length_a   1.000
_cell.length_b   1.000
_cell.length_c   1.000
_cell.angle_alpha   90.00
_cell.angle_beta   90.00
_cell.angle_gamma   90.00
#
_symmetry.space_group_name_H-M   'P 1'
#
loop_
_entity.id
_entity.type
_entity.pdbx_description
1 polymer ?
#
loop_
_entity_poly.entity_id
_entity_poly.type
_entity_poly.pdbx_seq_one_letter_code
_entity_poly.pdbx_strand_id
1 'polypeptide(L)' 'MRERFLPSDDPVLEAVYQWTVERDAQDVRRLLEWLPEARSSRERRALLERVRSLLAELERALDGLDEIV' A
#
# COMPACT_ATOMS: atom_id res chain seq x y z
N MET A 1 -11.22 15.81 6.23
CA MET A 1 -9.85 15.97 6.73
C MET A 1 -9.88 17.05 7.80
N ARG A 2 -9.51 16.73 9.05
CA ARG A 2 -9.32 17.75 10.10
C ARG A 2 -7.93 18.34 9.89
N GLU A 3 -7.82 19.63 9.61
CA GLU A 3 -6.52 20.30 9.60
C GLU A 3 -5.94 20.27 11.01
N ARG A 4 -4.92 19.42 11.23
CA ARG A 4 -4.24 19.31 12.52
C ARG A 4 -3.24 20.47 12.62
N PHE A 5 -3.39 21.28 13.67
CA PHE A 5 -2.56 22.46 13.92
C PHE A 5 -1.16 22.12 14.47
N LEU A 6 -0.95 20.88 14.93
CA LEU A 6 0.33 20.36 15.41
C LEU A 6 0.73 19.11 14.60
N PRO A 7 2.03 18.91 14.32
CA PRO A 7 2.50 17.68 13.71
C PRO A 7 2.20 16.46 14.60
N SER A 8 2.14 15.27 14.00
CA SER A 8 2.14 13.98 14.71
C SER A 8 3.28 13.92 15.75
N ASP A 9 3.10 13.09 16.78
CA ASP A 9 4.17 12.72 17.72
C ASP A 9 5.41 12.16 17.01
N ASP A 10 5.22 11.51 15.86
CA ASP A 10 6.27 11.13 14.91
C ASP A 10 5.85 11.49 13.46
N PRO A 11 6.21 12.70 12.97
CA PRO A 11 5.81 13.16 11.65
C PRO A 11 6.58 12.48 10.52
N VAL A 12 7.75 11.90 10.81
CA VAL A 12 8.52 11.14 9.81
C VAL A 12 7.85 9.79 9.58
N LEU A 13 7.46 9.10 10.66
CA LEU A 13 6.73 7.85 10.56
C LEU A 13 5.38 8.04 9.86
N GLU A 14 4.64 9.10 10.18
CA GLU A 14 3.40 9.47 9.49
C GLU A 14 3.63 9.60 7.97
N ALA A 15 4.67 10.34 7.56
CA ALA A 15 5.02 10.52 6.16
C ALA A 15 5.41 9.21 5.47
N VAL A 16 6.11 8.31 6.17
CA VAL A 16 6.47 6.98 5.66
C VAL A 16 5.21 6.14 5.42
N TYR A 17 4.25 6.12 6.35
CA TYR A 17 3.01 5.39 6.14
C TYR A 17 2.17 5.98 5.01
N GLN A 18 2.04 7.30 4.91
CA GLN A 18 1.34 7.95 3.79
C GLN A 18 1.97 7.59 2.45
N TRP A 19 3.30 7.68 2.34
CA TRP A 19 4.03 7.28 1.15
C TRP A 19 3.84 5.79 0.81
N THR A 20 3.82 4.92 1.82
CA THR A 20 3.63 3.48 1.64
C THR A 20 2.24 3.18 1.09
N VAL A 21 1.19 3.79 1.63
CA VAL A 21 -0.19 3.66 1.12
C VAL A 21 -0.27 4.11 -0.33
N GLU A 22 0.29 5.27 -0.67
CA GLU A 22 0.29 5.79 -2.04
C GLU A 22 1.04 4.87 -3.02
N ARG A 23 2.24 4.44 -2.66
CA ARG A 23 3.07 3.55 -3.47
C ARG A 23 2.38 2.21 -3.70
N ASP A 24 1.93 1.57 -2.63
CA ASP A 24 1.41 0.20 -2.71
C ASP A 24 0.07 0.16 -3.45
N ALA A 25 -0.79 1.17 -3.28
CA ALA A 25 -2.02 1.30 -4.07
C ALA A 25 -1.73 1.43 -5.58
N GLN A 26 -0.71 2.22 -5.95
CA GLN A 26 -0.28 2.36 -7.35
C GLN A 26 0.32 1.06 -7.89
N ASP A 27 1.11 0.34 -7.10
CA ASP A 27 1.73 -0.92 -7.48
C ASP A 27 0.70 -2.03 -7.64
N VAL A 28 -0.24 -2.16 -6.71
CA VAL A 28 -1.36 -3.11 -6.80
C VAL A 28 -2.15 -2.87 -8.09
N ARG A 29 -2.49 -1.61 -8.40
CA ARG A 29 -3.20 -1.28 -9.66
C ARG A 29 -2.43 -1.79 -10.88
N ARG A 30 -1.13 -1.49 -10.98
CA ARG A 30 -0.28 -1.92 -12.10
C ARG A 30 -0.19 -3.44 -12.22
N LEU A 31 -0.06 -4.15 -11.09
CA LEU A 31 0.00 -5.62 -11.10
C LEU A 31 -1.31 -6.25 -11.56
N LEU A 32 -2.45 -5.65 -11.21
CA LEU A 32 -3.77 -6.10 -11.65
C LEU A 32 -4.00 -5.81 -13.15
N GLU A 33 -3.44 -4.72 -13.69
CA GLU A 33 -3.42 -4.45 -15.14
C GLU A 33 -2.63 -5.52 -15.91
N TRP A 34 -1.49 -5.99 -15.38
CA TRP A 34 -0.69 -7.05 -16.01
C TRP A 34 -1.26 -8.47 -15.85
N LEU A 35 -2.18 -8.69 -14.92
CA LEU A 35 -2.77 -10.00 -14.66
C LEU A 35 -3.45 -10.66 -15.89
N PRO A 36 -4.28 -9.96 -16.69
CA PRO A 36 -4.82 -10.51 -17.93
C PRO A 36 -3.76 -10.78 -19.00
N GLU A 37 -2.69 -9.98 -19.05
CA GLU A 37 -1.60 -10.08 -20.04
C GLU A 37 -0.64 -11.26 -19.80
N ALA A 38 -0.64 -11.81 -18.58
CA ALA A 38 0.22 -12.92 -18.21
C ALA A 38 0.05 -14.15 -19.14
N ARG A 39 1.19 -14.73 -19.55
CA ARG A 39 1.26 -15.80 -20.56
C ARG A 39 1.01 -17.18 -19.97
N SER A 40 0.94 -17.31 -18.65
CA SER A 40 0.71 -18.59 -17.97
C SER A 40 -0.01 -18.43 -16.64
N SER A 41 -0.66 -19.50 -16.18
CA SER A 41 -1.26 -19.56 -14.84
C SER A 41 -0.22 -19.41 -13.72
N ARG A 42 1.03 -19.83 -13.95
CA ARG A 42 2.14 -19.64 -13.01
C ARG A 42 2.47 -18.15 -12.86
N GLU A 43 2.54 -17.41 -13.95
CA GLU A 43 2.79 -15.97 -13.95
C GLU A 43 1.64 -15.21 -13.29
N ARG A 44 0.38 -15.57 -13.58
CA ARG A 44 -0.79 -15.05 -12.86
C ARG A 44 -0.71 -15.29 -11.35
N ARG A 45 -0.30 -16.49 -10.93
CA ARG A 45 -0.14 -16.84 -9.52
C ARG A 45 0.92 -15.95 -8.84
N ALA A 46 2.04 -15.69 -9.52
CA ALA A 46 3.11 -14.85 -9.02
C ALA A 46 2.67 -13.38 -8.88
N LEU A 47 1.94 -12.84 -9.87
CA LEU A 47 1.34 -11.51 -9.79
C LEU A 47 0.37 -11.40 -8.61
N LEU A 48 -0.52 -12.38 -8.44
CA LEU A 48 -1.46 -12.41 -7.32
C LEU A 48 -0.77 -12.54 -5.96
N GLU A 49 0.33 -13.29 -5.87
CA GLU A 49 1.14 -13.36 -4.65
C GLU A 49 1.74 -12.00 -4.30
N ARG A 50 2.28 -11.29 -5.30
CA ARG A 50 2.81 -9.95 -5.08
C ARG A 50 1.72 -8.96 -4.66
N VAL A 51 0.54 -9.01 -5.29
CA VAL A 51 -0.62 -8.20 -4.89
C VAL A 51 -0.99 -8.47 -3.44
N ARG A 52 -1.11 -9.74 -3.00
CA ARG A 52 -1.40 -10.07 -1.60
C ARG A 52 -0.37 -9.49 -0.63
N SER A 53 0.91 -9.58 -0.98
CA SER A 53 1.98 -9.00 -0.15
C SER A 53 1.87 -7.49 0.00
N LEU A 54 1.52 -6.77 -1.07
CA LEU A 54 1.35 -5.32 -1.04
C LEU A 54 0.10 -4.91 -0.29
N LEU A 55 -1.01 -5.66 -0.43
CA LEU A 55 -2.23 -5.40 0.33
C LEU A 55 -1.99 -5.56 1.84
N ALA A 56 -1.20 -6.56 2.25
CA ALA A 56 -0.83 -6.72 3.66
C ALA A 56 0.10 -5.60 4.18
N GLU A 57 0.93 -5.00 3.31
CA GLU A 57 1.75 -3.83 3.67
C GLU A 57 0.89 -2.57 3.79
N LEU A 58 -0.07 -2.40 2.88
CA LEU A 58 -1.06 -1.33 2.89
C LEU A 58 -1.93 -1.38 4.14
N GLU A 59 -2.45 -2.55 4.52
CA GLU A 59 -3.21 -2.74 5.77
C GLU A 59 -2.40 -2.29 6.98
N ARG A 60 -1.14 -2.75 7.11
CA ARG A 60 -0.25 -2.32 8.20
C ARG A 60 0.02 -0.82 8.21
N ALA A 61 0.17 -0.21 7.04
CA ALA A 61 0.42 1.23 6.94
C ALA A 61 -0.83 2.04 7.33
N LEU A 62 -2.03 1.56 6.99
CA LEU A 62 -3.28 2.17 7.44
C LEU A 62 -3.47 2.03 8.94
N ASP A 63 -3.26 0.84 9.50
CA ASP A 63 -3.32 0.61 10.95
C ASP A 63 -2.34 1.54 11.67
N GLY A 64 -1.11 1.68 11.15
CA GLY A 64 -0.11 2.58 11.71
C GLY A 64 -0.47 4.07 11.60
N LEU A 65 -1.23 4.48 10.59
CA LEU A 65 -1.78 5.85 10.52
C LEU A 65 -2.88 6.07 11.55
N ASP A 66 -3.77 5.09 11.74
CA ASP A 66 -4.83 5.17 12.74
C ASP A 66 -4.27 5.26 14.17
N GLU A 67 -3.12 4.63 14.44
CA GLU A 67 -2.42 4.75 15.72
C GLU A 67 -1.76 6.12 15.96
N ILE A 68 -1.49 6.89 14.89
CA ILE A 68 -0.84 8.21 14.93
C ILE A 68 -1.86 9.38 15.04
N VAL A 69 -3.14 9.11 14.79
CA VAL A 69 -4.20 10.13 14.69
C VAL A 69 -4.83 10.51 16.03
#